data_AF-B9WM57-F1
#
_entry.id   AF-B9WM57-F1
#
_cell.length_a   1.000
_cell.length_b   1.000
_cell.length_c   1.000
_cell.angle_alpha   90.00
_cell.angle_beta   90.00
_cell.angle_gamma   90.00
#
_symmetry.space_group_name_H-M   'P 1'
#
loop_
_entity.id
_entity.type
_entity.pdbx_description
1 polymer ?
#
loop_
_entity_poly.entity_id
_entity_poly.type
_entity_poly.pdbx_seq_one_letter_code
_entity_poly.pdbx_strand_id
1 'polypeptide(L)'
;MKLAEALNLKKNLERDADKVESLILKCCLAQNGETPPFDPNELFKQYEEIDKLIVDISIKIQRSNNQIKFTYDDKDITAPLRSMTQAIADIDDLKRQIELINDIISNGIVTKSYSAKKIAEESNVDVVAYYKTRRHLYERLDKLKLRVQSANWEFDLID
;
A
#
# COMPACT_ATOMS: atom_id res chain seq x y z
N MET A 1 12.25 9.18 -16.53
CA MET A 1 11.85 7.80 -16.14
C MET A 1 10.34 7.78 -15.95
N LYS A 2 9.69 6.66 -16.18
CA LYS A 2 8.26 6.49 -15.86
C LYS A 2 8.04 6.53 -14.36
N LEU A 3 6.84 6.93 -13.93
CA LEU A 3 6.46 6.90 -12.51
C LEU A 3 6.58 5.48 -11.94
N ALA A 4 6.23 4.45 -12.72
CA ALA A 4 6.42 3.05 -12.35
C ALA A 4 7.89 2.68 -12.12
N GLU A 5 8.81 3.20 -12.95
CA GLU A 5 10.25 3.00 -12.79
C GLU A 5 10.76 3.66 -11.52
N ALA A 6 10.29 4.88 -11.22
CA ALA A 6 10.62 5.60 -9.99
C ALA A 6 10.15 4.85 -8.74
N LEU A 7 8.93 4.30 -8.76
CA LEU A 7 8.40 3.46 -7.67
C LEU A 7 9.25 2.20 -7.46
N ASN A 8 9.68 1.55 -8.54
CA ASN A 8 10.57 0.39 -8.47
C ASN A 8 11.96 0.77 -7.95
N LEU A 9 12.50 1.90 -8.39
CA LEU A 9 13.78 2.42 -7.90
C LEU A 9 13.72 2.69 -6.40
N LYS A 10 12.68 3.38 -5.93
CA LYS A 10 12.45 3.61 -4.50
C LYS A 10 12.43 2.30 -3.71
N LYS A 11 11.65 1.32 -4.16
CA LYS A 11 11.56 0.01 -3.49
C LYS A 11 12.93 -0.72 -3.44
N ASN A 12 13.72 -0.61 -4.49
CA ASN A 12 15.05 -1.21 -4.53
C ASN A 12 16.01 -0.50 -3.56
N LEU A 13 15.99 0.83 -3.52
CA LEU A 13 16.79 1.63 -2.60
C LEU A 13 16.42 1.33 -1.13
N GLU A 14 15.12 1.28 -0.79
CA GLU A 14 14.65 0.91 0.55
C GLU A 14 15.15 -0.48 0.96
N ARG A 15 15.04 -1.48 0.07
CA ARG A 15 15.57 -2.82 0.33
C ARG A 15 17.09 -2.82 0.54
N ASP A 16 17.83 -2.00 -0.20
CA ASP A 16 19.27 -1.93 -0.06
C ASP A 16 19.67 -1.19 1.22
N ALA A 17 18.93 -0.16 1.64
CA ALA A 17 19.04 0.47 2.95
C ALA A 17 18.79 -0.54 4.08
N ASP A 18 17.74 -1.37 4.00
CA ASP A 18 17.44 -2.42 5.00
C ASP A 18 18.59 -3.42 5.15
N LYS A 19 19.26 -3.78 4.05
CA LYS A 19 20.41 -4.68 4.09
C LYS A 19 21.60 -4.03 4.80
N VAL A 20 21.89 -2.77 4.48
CA VAL A 20 22.98 -2.01 5.12
C VAL A 20 22.68 -1.82 6.60
N GLU A 21 21.45 -1.47 6.97
CA GLU A 21 21.00 -1.39 8.36
C GLU A 21 21.23 -2.72 9.08
N SER A 22 20.81 -3.84 8.50
CA SER A 22 21.02 -5.17 9.08
C SER A 22 22.51 -5.49 9.30
N LEU A 23 23.39 -5.04 8.39
CA LEU A 23 24.83 -5.20 8.54
C LEU A 23 25.42 -4.31 9.64
N ILE A 24 24.97 -3.05 9.72
CA ILE A 24 25.36 -2.12 10.80
C ILE A 24 25.04 -2.76 12.15
N LEU A 25 23.80 -3.21 12.35
CA LEU A 25 23.35 -3.79 13.62
C LEU A 25 24.16 -5.02 14.03
N LYS A 26 24.63 -5.82 13.07
CA LYS A 26 25.51 -6.98 13.33
C LYS A 26 26.94 -6.59 13.68
N CYS A 27 27.41 -5.42 13.25
CA CYS A 27 28.78 -4.94 13.48
C CYS A 27 28.89 -3.98 14.67
N CYS A 28 27.77 -3.54 15.26
CA CYS A 28 27.75 -2.61 16.41
C CYS A 28 28.39 -3.18 17.69
N LEU A 29 28.39 -4.49 17.87
CA LEU A 29 28.95 -5.15 19.04
C LEU A 29 29.95 -6.23 18.59
N ALA A 30 31.14 -6.22 19.18
CA ALA A 30 32.15 -7.25 19.02
C ALA A 30 32.65 -7.69 20.41
N GLN A 31 33.15 -8.92 20.53
CA GLN A 31 33.77 -9.36 21.79
C GLN A 31 35.09 -8.63 22.01
N ASN A 32 35.55 -8.57 23.27
CA ASN A 32 36.82 -7.95 23.61
C ASN A 32 37.98 -8.61 22.82
N GLY A 33 38.68 -7.81 22.02
CA GLY A 33 39.80 -8.27 21.19
C GLY A 33 39.40 -8.73 19.79
N GLU A 34 38.10 -8.80 19.48
CA GLU A 34 37.60 -9.04 18.13
C GLU A 34 37.32 -7.71 17.42
N THR A 35 37.56 -7.68 16.11
CA THR A 35 37.16 -6.57 15.25
C THR A 35 35.97 -7.01 14.42
N PRO A 36 34.91 -6.18 14.29
CA PRO A 36 33.80 -6.50 13.42
C PRO A 36 34.31 -6.60 11.96
N PRO A 37 33.69 -7.45 11.14
CA PRO A 37 34.14 -7.67 9.76
C PRO A 37 34.01 -6.42 8.87
N PHE A 38 33.19 -5.46 9.26
CA PHE A 38 33.00 -4.17 8.60
C PHE A 38 32.96 -3.05 9.65
N ASP A 39 33.45 -1.85 9.30
CA ASP A 39 33.33 -0.67 10.17
C ASP A 39 31.88 -0.15 10.15
N PRO A 40 31.17 -0.13 11.30
CA PRO A 40 29.81 0.42 11.39
C PRO A 40 29.71 1.88 10.91
N ASN A 41 30.75 2.69 11.08
CA ASN A 41 30.73 4.09 10.66
C ASN A 41 30.80 4.24 9.13
N GLU A 42 31.55 3.38 8.45
CA GLU A 42 31.58 3.35 6.99
C GLU A 42 30.26 2.85 6.42
N LEU A 43 29.68 1.82 7.03
CA LEU A 43 28.34 1.33 6.67
C LEU A 43 27.26 2.38 6.90
N PHE A 44 27.34 3.15 7.99
CA PHE A 44 26.41 4.25 8.26
C PHE A 44 26.49 5.34 7.20
N LYS A 45 27.70 5.73 6.77
CA LYS A 45 27.86 6.68 5.65
C LYS A 45 27.22 6.16 4.36
N GLN A 46 27.37 4.86 4.06
CA GLN A 46 26.70 4.25 2.90
C GLN A 46 25.17 4.30 3.02
N TYR A 47 24.64 4.04 4.22
CA TYR A 47 23.22 4.18 4.51
C TYR A 47 22.73 5.61 4.27
N GLU A 48 23.43 6.62 4.79
CA GLU A 48 23.07 8.03 4.61
C GLU A 48 23.01 8.44 3.13
N GLU A 49 23.92 7.94 2.29
CA GLU A 49 23.88 8.19 0.84
C GLU A 49 22.67 7.53 0.18
N ILE A 50 22.31 6.30 0.57
CA ILE A 50 21.10 5.64 0.07
C ILE A 50 19.85 6.40 0.52
N ASP A 51 19.79 6.83 1.79
CA ASP A 51 18.64 7.55 2.35
C ASP A 51 18.40 8.89 1.62
N LYS A 52 19.45 9.64 1.30
CA LYS A 52 19.33 10.86 0.47
C LYS A 52 18.67 10.58 -0.88
N LEU A 53 19.01 9.47 -1.52
CA LEU A 53 18.39 9.05 -2.79
C LEU A 53 16.92 8.66 -2.61
N ILE A 54 16.58 7.98 -1.51
CA ILE A 54 15.19 7.64 -1.15
C ILE A 54 14.35 8.91 -0.95
N VAL A 55 14.90 9.91 -0.26
CA VAL A 55 14.23 11.19 -0.03
C VAL A 55 14.00 11.93 -1.35
N ASP A 56 15.02 12.06 -2.20
CA ASP A 56 14.91 12.76 -3.50
C ASP A 56 13.83 12.10 -4.38
N ILE A 57 13.89 10.78 -4.57
CA ILE A 57 12.91 10.08 -5.40
C ILE A 57 11.50 10.15 -4.81
N SER A 58 11.37 10.13 -3.47
CA SER A 58 10.07 10.26 -2.79
C SER A 58 9.43 11.61 -3.03
N ILE A 59 10.21 12.69 -3.01
CA ILE A 59 9.72 14.05 -3.30
C ILE A 59 9.19 14.13 -4.74
N LYS A 60 9.95 13.61 -5.71
CA LYS A 60 9.55 13.60 -7.12
C LYS A 60 8.27 12.79 -7.35
N ILE A 61 8.17 11.61 -6.72
CA ILE A 61 6.96 10.78 -6.78
C ILE A 61 5.76 11.53 -6.20
N GLN A 62 5.91 12.19 -5.05
CA GLN A 62 4.80 12.93 -4.42
C GLN A 62 4.35 14.13 -5.27
N ARG A 63 5.29 14.89 -5.86
CA ARG A 63 4.98 15.96 -6.81
C ARG A 63 4.20 15.43 -8.00
N SER A 64 4.71 14.35 -8.61
CA SER A 64 4.06 13.66 -9.73
C SER A 64 2.65 13.23 -9.38
N ASN A 65 2.47 12.59 -8.23
CA ASN A 65 1.16 12.09 -7.79
C ASN A 65 0.11 13.20 -7.63
N ASN A 66 0.54 14.38 -7.19
CA ASN A 66 -0.34 15.54 -7.01
C ASN A 66 -0.67 16.24 -8.33
N GLN A 67 0.26 16.25 -9.29
CA GLN A 67 0.11 16.99 -10.54
C GLN A 67 -0.49 16.17 -11.68
N ILE A 68 -0.15 14.88 -11.78
CA ILE A 68 -0.71 13.96 -12.78
C ILE A 68 -2.21 13.87 -12.55
N LYS A 69 -2.99 14.06 -13.61
CA LYS A 69 -4.44 13.97 -13.61
C LYS A 69 -4.90 13.01 -14.70
N PHE A 70 -5.77 12.07 -14.35
CA PHE A 70 -6.29 11.06 -15.27
C PHE A 70 -7.76 10.73 -14.95
N THR A 71 -8.46 10.12 -15.91
CA THR A 71 -9.81 9.59 -15.71
C THR A 71 -9.73 8.16 -15.16
N TYR A 72 -10.66 7.78 -14.28
CA TYR A 72 -10.75 6.40 -13.80
C TYR A 72 -11.26 5.44 -14.86
N ASP A 73 -12.03 5.94 -15.83
CA ASP A 73 -12.52 5.19 -16.97
C ASP A 73 -12.16 5.92 -18.26
N ASP A 74 -11.27 5.33 -19.06
CA ASP A 74 -10.81 5.90 -20.32
C ASP A 74 -11.93 5.98 -21.37
N LYS A 75 -13.08 5.30 -21.14
CA LYS A 75 -14.25 5.36 -22.02
C LYS A 75 -15.23 6.47 -21.66
N ASP A 76 -15.14 7.03 -20.45
CA ASP A 76 -16.01 8.14 -20.03
C ASP A 76 -15.27 9.47 -20.15
N ILE A 77 -15.44 10.10 -21.31
CA ILE A 77 -14.80 11.38 -21.66
C ILE A 77 -15.37 12.53 -20.81
N THR A 78 -16.53 12.34 -20.17
CA THR A 78 -17.17 13.36 -19.32
C THR A 78 -16.77 13.26 -17.85
N ALA A 79 -16.07 12.19 -17.47
CA ALA A 79 -15.64 11.98 -16.10
C ALA A 79 -14.64 13.06 -15.64
N PRO A 80 -14.72 13.50 -14.37
CA PRO A 80 -13.77 14.46 -13.83
C PRO A 80 -12.38 13.82 -13.73
N LEU A 81 -11.35 14.59 -14.12
CA LEU A 81 -9.98 14.18 -13.90
C LEU A 81 -9.65 14.14 -12.40
N ARG A 82 -8.94 13.10 -11.98
CA ARG A 82 -8.49 12.87 -10.61
C ARG A 82 -6.98 12.80 -10.57
N SER A 83 -6.40 13.30 -9.48
CA SER A 83 -4.96 13.12 -9.26
C SER A 83 -4.64 11.69 -8.81
N MET A 84 -3.38 11.27 -8.93
CA MET A 84 -2.94 9.99 -8.38
C MET A 84 -3.16 9.94 -6.86
N THR A 85 -2.93 11.06 -6.17
CA THR A 85 -3.21 11.18 -4.73
C THR A 85 -4.68 10.92 -4.42
N GLN A 86 -5.61 11.47 -5.21
CA GLN A 86 -7.05 11.19 -5.05
C GLN A 86 -7.37 9.72 -5.33
N ALA A 87 -6.78 9.13 -6.37
CA ALA A 87 -6.98 7.72 -6.70
C ALA A 87 -6.51 6.78 -5.58
N ILE A 88 -5.37 7.08 -4.95
CA ILE A 88 -4.86 6.33 -3.80
C ILE A 88 -5.82 6.49 -2.60
N ALA A 89 -6.31 7.70 -2.33
CA ALA A 89 -7.27 7.94 -1.25
C ALA A 89 -8.59 7.17 -1.47
N ASP A 90 -9.09 7.12 -2.70
CA ASP A 90 -10.29 6.35 -3.07
C ASP A 90 -10.06 4.83 -2.95
N ILE A 91 -8.86 4.34 -3.28
CA ILE A 91 -8.47 2.94 -3.03
C ILE A 91 -8.52 2.62 -1.54
N ASP A 92 -7.97 3.49 -0.70
CA ASP A 92 -7.94 3.25 0.75
C ASP A 92 -9.34 3.36 1.37
N ASP A 93 -10.20 4.23 0.83
CA ASP A 93 -11.61 4.28 1.21
C ASP A 93 -12.35 2.99 0.86
N LEU A 94 -12.18 2.47 -0.37
CA LEU A 94 -12.77 1.20 -0.78
C LEU A 94 -12.29 0.04 0.11
N LYS A 95 -11.01 0.01 0.49
CA LYS A 95 -10.48 -1.01 1.41
C LYS A 95 -11.15 -0.95 2.78
N ARG A 96 -11.28 0.25 3.38
CA ARG A 96 -11.95 0.41 4.68
C ARG A 96 -13.42 0.00 4.63
N GLN A 97 -14.13 0.35 3.55
CA GLN A 97 -15.52 -0.09 3.37
C GLN A 97 -15.62 -1.61 3.25
N ILE A 98 -14.72 -2.24 2.50
CA ILE A 98 -14.65 -3.71 2.35
C ILE A 98 -14.35 -4.38 3.69
N GLU A 99 -13.42 -3.83 4.47
CA GLU A 99 -13.07 -4.32 5.81
C GLU A 99 -14.28 -4.30 6.74
N LEU A 100 -14.97 -3.16 6.85
CA LEU A 100 -16.19 -3.06 7.66
C LEU A 100 -17.27 -4.05 7.20
N ILE A 101 -17.45 -4.24 5.89
CA ILE A 101 -18.43 -5.20 5.37
C ILE A 101 -18.02 -6.64 5.68
N ASN A 102 -16.72 -6.97 5.63
CA ASN A 102 -16.24 -8.28 6.06
C ASN A 102 -16.55 -8.53 7.53
N ASP A 103 -16.41 -7.52 8.38
CA ASP A 103 -16.74 -7.61 9.80
C ASP A 103 -18.25 -7.80 10.00
N ILE A 104 -19.08 -7.02 9.30
CA ILE A 104 -20.55 -7.16 9.35
C ILE A 104 -20.98 -8.57 8.93
N ILE A 105 -20.43 -9.09 7.82
CA ILE A 105 -20.74 -10.44 7.34
C ILE A 105 -20.32 -11.47 8.39
N SER A 106 -19.10 -11.38 8.90
CA SER A 106 -18.55 -12.36 9.84
C SER A 106 -19.33 -12.39 11.16
N ASN A 107 -19.75 -11.23 11.66
CA ASN A 107 -20.55 -11.13 12.89
C ASN A 107 -22.06 -11.33 12.66
N GLY A 108 -22.53 -11.20 11.43
CA GLY A 108 -23.93 -11.39 11.07
C GLY A 108 -24.33 -12.84 10.81
N ILE A 109 -23.37 -13.76 10.70
CA ILE A 109 -23.63 -15.19 10.51
C ILE A 109 -23.91 -15.84 11.87
N VAL A 110 -25.17 -16.16 12.13
CA VAL A 110 -25.58 -16.93 13.31
C VAL A 110 -25.09 -18.37 13.18
N THR A 111 -24.23 -18.80 14.10
CA THR A 111 -23.80 -20.21 14.19
C THR A 111 -24.77 -20.99 15.08
N LYS A 112 -25.08 -22.24 14.70
CA LYS A 112 -25.95 -23.09 15.52
C LYS A 112 -25.25 -23.47 16.82
N SER A 113 -25.84 -23.10 17.96
CA SER A 113 -25.42 -23.58 19.28
C SER A 113 -25.96 -25.00 19.53
N TYR A 114 -25.10 -25.91 19.97
CA TYR A 114 -25.49 -27.28 20.36
C TYR A 114 -26.13 -27.36 21.76
N SER A 115 -26.12 -26.27 22.54
CA SER A 115 -26.72 -26.23 23.87
C SER A 115 -28.19 -25.80 23.80
N ALA A 116 -29.09 -26.71 24.17
CA ALA A 116 -30.53 -26.46 24.25
C ALA A 116 -30.95 -25.42 25.31
N LYS A 117 -30.02 -24.98 26.17
CA LYS A 117 -30.28 -23.98 27.23
C LYS A 117 -29.89 -22.54 26.84
N LYS A 118 -29.25 -22.33 25.68
CA LYS A 118 -28.85 -20.98 25.23
C LYS A 118 -29.99 -20.34 24.44
N ILE A 119 -30.26 -19.05 24.69
CA ILE A 119 -31.19 -18.25 23.89
C ILE A 119 -30.62 -18.16 22.46
N ALA A 120 -31.47 -18.34 21.45
CA ALA A 120 -31.08 -18.25 20.05
C ALA A 120 -30.63 -16.83 19.72
N GLU A 121 -29.51 -16.72 18.99
CA GLU A 121 -29.07 -15.45 18.41
C GLU A 121 -29.80 -15.24 17.09
N GLU A 122 -30.21 -14.00 16.83
CA GLU A 122 -30.81 -13.59 15.56
C GLU A 122 -29.92 -12.53 14.91
N SER A 123 -29.71 -12.63 13.60
CA SER A 123 -28.97 -11.63 12.86
C SER A 123 -29.86 -10.43 12.59
N ASN A 124 -29.40 -9.24 12.99
CA ASN A 124 -30.08 -7.98 12.68
C ASN A 124 -29.66 -7.38 11.33
N VAL A 125 -28.88 -8.11 10.53
CA VAL A 125 -28.35 -7.65 9.25
C VAL A 125 -28.66 -8.64 8.13
N ASP A 126 -28.98 -8.12 6.94
CA ASP A 126 -29.10 -8.96 5.74
C ASP A 126 -27.70 -9.28 5.21
N VAL A 127 -27.15 -10.39 5.69
CA VAL A 127 -25.83 -10.88 5.30
C VAL A 127 -25.72 -11.07 3.78
N VAL A 128 -26.79 -11.54 3.11
CA VAL A 128 -26.78 -11.77 1.65
C VAL A 128 -26.66 -10.46 0.89
N ALA A 129 -27.37 -9.41 1.33
CA ALA A 129 -27.23 -8.08 0.76
C ALA A 129 -25.80 -7.54 0.95
N TYR A 130 -25.21 -7.68 2.14
CA TYR A 130 -23.83 -7.26 2.40
C TYR A 130 -22.81 -8.03 1.54
N TYR A 131 -23.01 -9.33 1.29
CA TYR A 131 -22.17 -10.10 0.35
C TYR A 131 -22.21 -9.52 -1.07
N LYS A 132 -23.39 -9.11 -1.56
CA LYS A 132 -23.53 -8.47 -2.88
C LYS A 132 -22.81 -7.13 -2.93
N THR A 133 -23.01 -6.29 -1.91
CA THR A 133 -22.31 -5.00 -1.79
C THR A 133 -20.80 -5.19 -1.78
N ARG A 134 -20.30 -6.15 -1.01
CA ARG A 134 -18.87 -6.49 -0.97
C ARG A 134 -18.31 -6.83 -2.33
N ARG A 135 -19.02 -7.67 -3.10
CA ARG A 135 -18.61 -8.04 -4.46
C ARG A 135 -18.47 -6.81 -5.36
N HIS A 136 -19.45 -5.91 -5.35
CA HIS A 136 -19.40 -4.68 -6.13
C HIS A 136 -18.24 -3.76 -5.71
N LEU A 137 -17.93 -3.67 -4.42
CA LEU A 137 -16.79 -2.89 -3.94
C LEU A 137 -15.45 -3.49 -4.38
N TYR A 138 -15.29 -4.82 -4.33
CA TYR A 138 -14.09 -5.46 -4.88
C TYR A 138 -13.95 -5.22 -6.39
N GLU A 139 -15.03 -5.33 -7.16
CA GLU A 139 -15.00 -5.03 -8.60
C GLU A 139 -14.56 -3.59 -8.89
N ARG A 140 -15.00 -2.62 -8.07
CA ARG A 140 -14.55 -1.22 -8.16
C ARG A 140 -13.09 -1.04 -7.75
N LEU A 141 -12.68 -1.69 -6.65
CA LEU A 141 -11.30 -1.63 -6.15
C LEU A 141 -10.32 -2.16 -7.19
N ASP A 142 -10.60 -3.31 -7.79
CA ASP A 142 -9.72 -3.94 -8.76
C ASP A 142 -9.60 -3.09 -10.03
N LYS A 143 -10.71 -2.55 -10.54
CA LYS A 143 -10.70 -1.62 -11.68
C LYS A 143 -9.84 -0.39 -11.40
N LEU A 144 -10.03 0.24 -10.24
CA LEU A 144 -9.27 1.44 -9.88
C LEU A 144 -7.78 1.14 -9.70
N LYS A 145 -7.44 0.02 -9.04
CA LYS A 145 -6.04 -0.42 -8.89
C LYS A 145 -5.38 -0.67 -10.24
N LEU A 146 -6.08 -1.34 -11.17
CA LEU A 146 -5.58 -1.54 -12.53
C LEU A 146 -5.34 -0.21 -13.24
N ARG A 147 -6.29 0.73 -13.16
CA ARG A 147 -6.12 2.04 -13.79
C ARG A 147 -4.95 2.83 -13.21
N VAL A 148 -4.74 2.80 -11.89
CA VAL A 148 -3.59 3.40 -11.22
C VAL A 148 -2.27 2.76 -11.70
N GLN A 149 -2.23 1.43 -11.84
CA GLN A 149 -1.05 0.75 -12.39
C GLN A 149 -0.78 1.15 -13.83
N SER A 150 -1.81 1.22 -14.68
CA SER A 150 -1.68 1.73 -16.05
C SER A 150 -1.17 3.17 -16.07
N ALA A 151 -1.71 4.05 -15.22
CA ALA A 151 -1.27 5.43 -15.09
C ALA A 151 0.22 5.53 -14.69
N ASN A 152 0.70 4.68 -13.77
CA ASN A 152 2.12 4.66 -13.39
C ASN A 152 3.05 4.36 -14.58
N TRP A 153 2.60 3.56 -15.54
CA TRP A 153 3.36 3.24 -16.76
C TRP A 153 3.16 4.24 -17.90
N GLU A 154 2.04 4.97 -17.88
CA GLU A 154 1.67 5.98 -18.85
C GLU A 154 2.48 7.27 -18.63
N PHE A 155 2.50 7.76 -17.39
CA PHE A 155 3.05 9.07 -17.06
C PHE A 155 4.54 9.01 -16.68
N ASP A 156 5.27 10.05 -17.11
CA ASP A 156 6.65 10.27 -16.70
C ASP A 156 6.71 10.90 -15.31
N LEU A 157 7.79 10.61 -14.59
CA LEU A 157 8.13 11.27 -13.33
C LEU A 157 8.41 12.75 -13.60
N ILE A 158 7.79 13.61 -12.79
CA ILE A 158 8.01 15.06 -12.79
C ILE A 158 9.13 15.38 -11.80
N ASP A 159 10.11 16.18 -12.26
CA ASP A 159 11.24 16.66 -11.46
C ASP A 159 10.83 17.67 -10.37
#